data_AF-A0A2T0K0Z9-F1
#
_entry.id   AF-A0A2T0K0Z9-F1
#
_cell.length_a   1.000
_cell.length_b   1.000
_cell.length_c   1.000
_cell.angle_alpha   90.00
_cell.angle_beta   90.00
_cell.angle_gamma   90.00
#
_symmetry.space_group_name_H-M   'P 1'
#
loop_
_entity.id
_entity.type
_entity.pdbx_description
1 polymer ?
#
loop_
_entity_poly.entity_id
_entity_poly.type
_entity_poly.pdbx_seq_one_letter_code
_entity_poly.pdbx_strand_id
1 'polypeptide(L)'
;MLKNDATFTVRRGLSDSSCYPFESVNYPGRFLRHAGGRIRLAVDEGSALFTADATFCVRPGLGGTGVSLEPINQPGSFVRHVESQVSIAAGAGNGGNRPHTLSADSVGNLAAPWAP
;
A
#
# COMPACT_ATOMS: atom_id res chain seq x y z
N MET A 1 1.25 -21.05 4.73
CA MET A 1 0.06 -20.19 4.60
C MET A 1 0.39 -18.76 5.01
N LEU A 2 0.57 -18.42 6.29
CA LEU A 2 0.83 -17.03 6.72
C LEU A 2 1.99 -16.29 6.00
N LYS A 3 3.08 -16.99 5.67
CA LYS A 3 4.24 -16.37 4.98
C LYS A 3 3.89 -15.88 3.56
N ASN A 4 3.06 -16.61 2.82
CA ASN A 4 2.67 -16.20 1.47
C ASN A 4 1.62 -15.08 1.53
N ASP A 5 0.76 -15.07 2.56
CA ASP A 5 -0.24 -14.01 2.79
C ASP A 5 0.43 -12.64 3.03
N ALA A 6 1.66 -12.65 3.56
CA ALA A 6 2.48 -11.46 3.80
C ALA A 6 3.51 -11.19 2.68
N THR A 7 3.48 -11.93 1.57
CA THR A 7 4.43 -11.76 0.46
C THR A 7 3.71 -11.26 -0.81
N PHE A 8 4.27 -10.20 -1.40
CA PHE A 8 3.75 -9.58 -2.61
C PHE A 8 4.84 -9.43 -3.66
N THR A 9 4.49 -9.72 -4.91
CA THR A 9 5.34 -9.43 -6.08
C THR A 9 5.12 -7.98 -6.50
N VAL A 10 6.21 -7.21 -6.57
CA VAL A 10 6.19 -5.87 -7.16
C VAL A 10 6.12 -6.02 -8.68
N ARG A 11 5.01 -5.62 -9.28
CA ARG A 11 4.84 -5.64 -10.74
C ARG A 11 5.13 -4.26 -11.31
N ARG A 12 5.51 -4.18 -12.59
CA ARG A 12 5.67 -2.88 -13.25
C ARG A 12 4.34 -2.15 -13.23
N GLY A 13 4.33 -0.95 -12.67
CA GLY A 13 3.17 -0.08 -12.70
C GLY A 13 3.06 0.72 -13.99
N LEU A 14 2.13 1.68 -13.97
CA LEU A 14 2.01 2.75 -14.97
C LEU A 14 3.34 3.49 -15.15
N SER A 15 3.46 4.35 -16.17
CA SER A 15 4.73 4.92 -16.65
C SER A 15 5.66 5.62 -15.63
N ASP A 16 5.23 5.82 -14.38
CA ASP A 16 6.07 6.34 -13.30
C ASP A 16 6.95 5.22 -12.73
N SER A 17 8.28 5.39 -12.86
CA SER A 17 9.27 4.42 -12.38
C SER A 17 9.29 4.22 -10.86
N SER A 18 8.56 5.02 -10.09
CA SER A 18 8.46 4.90 -8.63
C SER A 18 7.15 4.26 -8.14
N CYS A 19 6.22 3.94 -9.04
CA CYS A 19 4.89 3.46 -8.68
C CYS A 19 4.61 2.06 -9.20
N TYR A 20 4.06 1.22 -8.32
CA TYR A 20 3.95 -0.21 -8.56
C TYR A 20 2.62 -0.77 -8.02
N PRO A 21 1.99 -1.70 -8.76
CA PRO A 21 1.00 -2.61 -8.20
C PRO A 21 1.69 -3.78 -7.48
N PHE A 22 1.08 -4.20 -6.37
CA PHE A 22 1.56 -5.27 -5.51
C PHE A 22 0.65 -6.49 -5.67
N GLU A 23 1.14 -7.51 -6.36
CA GLU A 23 0.41 -8.75 -6.62
C GLU A 23 0.63 -9.76 -5.49
N SER A 24 -0.43 -10.40 -5.03
CA SER A 24 -0.37 -11.45 -3.99
C SER A 24 0.32 -12.71 -4.52
N VAL A 25 1.25 -13.28 -3.72
CA VAL A 25 1.92 -14.54 -4.08
C VAL A 25 1.00 -15.76 -3.95
N ASN A 26 0.18 -15.81 -2.90
CA ASN A 26 -0.77 -16.91 -2.65
C ASN A 26 -2.05 -16.83 -3.49
N TYR A 27 -2.39 -15.66 -4.03
CA TYR A 27 -3.54 -15.46 -4.91
C TYR A 27 -3.15 -14.69 -6.18
N PRO A 28 -2.49 -15.35 -7.15
CA PRO A 28 -2.11 -14.72 -8.41
C PRO A 28 -3.31 -14.06 -9.13
N GLY A 29 -3.05 -12.93 -9.79
CA GLY A 29 -4.08 -12.09 -10.40
C GLY A 29 -4.87 -11.22 -9.41
N ARG A 30 -4.54 -11.24 -8.12
CA ARG A 30 -5.07 -10.31 -7.13
C ARG A 30 -4.02 -9.31 -6.66
N PHE A 31 -4.44 -8.05 -6.51
CA PHE A 31 -3.58 -6.93 -6.18
C PHE A 31 -4.06 -6.21 -4.93
N LEU A 32 -3.12 -5.64 -4.18
CA LEU A 32 -3.47 -4.65 -3.16
C LEU A 32 -4.09 -3.44 -3.85
N ARG A 33 -5.20 -2.94 -3.33
CA ARG A 33 -5.82 -1.69 -3.74
C ARG A 33 -6.39 -0.93 -2.55
N HIS A 34 -6.46 0.38 -2.64
CA HIS A 34 -7.30 1.15 -1.71
C HIS A 34 -8.74 1.21 -2.23
N ALA A 35 -9.72 1.14 -1.33
CA ALA A 35 -11.14 1.20 -1.67
C ALA A 35 -11.93 1.71 -0.48
N GLY A 36 -12.65 2.83 -0.62
CA GLY A 36 -13.36 3.44 0.52
C GLY A 36 -12.44 3.67 1.74
N GLY A 37 -11.18 4.03 1.48
CA GLY A 37 -10.18 4.30 2.51
C GLY A 37 -9.47 3.07 3.12
N ARG A 38 -9.85 1.84 2.77
CA ARG A 38 -9.20 0.61 3.27
C ARG A 38 -8.34 -0.07 2.20
N ILE A 39 -7.24 -0.68 2.61
CA ILE A 39 -6.44 -1.55 1.73
C ILE A 39 -7.08 -2.94 1.71
N ARG A 40 -7.29 -3.47 0.51
CA ARG A 40 -7.89 -4.79 0.28
C ARG A 40 -7.18 -5.50 -0.85
N LEU A 41 -7.28 -6.82 -0.85
CA LEU A 41 -6.87 -7.67 -1.96
C LEU A 41 -8.06 -7.86 -2.92
N ALA A 42 -7.87 -7.59 -4.21
CA ALA A 42 -8.94 -7.67 -5.21
C ALA A 42 -8.42 -8.13 -6.57
N VAL A 43 -9.30 -8.71 -7.38
CA VAL A 43 -9.00 -9.14 -8.75
C VAL A 43 -8.93 -7.90 -9.66
N ASP A 44 -7.95 -7.86 -10.56
CA ASP A 44 -7.89 -6.83 -11.59
C ASP A 44 -8.95 -7.06 -12.65
N GLU A 45 -9.96 -6.19 -12.68
CA GLU A 45 -11.05 -6.19 -13.67
C GLU A 45 -10.74 -5.31 -14.89
N GLY A 46 -9.53 -4.76 -14.98
CA GLY A 46 -9.05 -3.97 -16.14
C GLY A 46 -9.60 -2.54 -16.20
N SER A 47 -10.27 -2.05 -15.15
CA SER A 47 -10.77 -0.68 -15.11
C SER A 47 -9.66 0.31 -14.76
N ALA A 48 -9.68 1.49 -15.38
CA ALA A 48 -8.72 2.56 -15.06
C ALA A 48 -8.77 2.97 -13.58
N LEU A 49 -9.94 2.92 -12.95
CA LEU A 49 -10.09 3.15 -11.51
C LEU A 49 -9.36 2.08 -10.70
N PHE A 50 -9.51 0.79 -11.05
CA PHE A 50 -8.78 -0.27 -10.38
C PHE A 50 -7.27 -0.07 -10.51
N THR A 51 -6.78 0.22 -11.72
CA THR A 51 -5.35 0.47 -11.95
C THR A 51 -4.84 1.62 -11.07
N ALA A 52 -5.60 2.70 -10.98
CA ALA A 52 -5.27 3.84 -10.13
C ALA A 52 -5.31 3.49 -8.63
N ASP A 53 -6.34 2.78 -8.17
CA ASP A 53 -6.50 2.36 -6.77
C ASP A 53 -5.46 1.32 -6.32
N ALA A 54 -4.96 0.51 -7.25
CA ALA A 54 -3.99 -0.55 -7.02
C ALA A 54 -2.52 -0.14 -7.22
N THR A 55 -2.27 1.09 -7.67
CA THR A 55 -0.91 1.60 -7.92
C THR A 55 -0.45 2.46 -6.75
N PHE A 56 0.64 2.06 -6.11
CA PHE A 56 1.25 2.83 -5.01
C PHE A 56 2.66 3.25 -5.38
N CYS A 57 2.94 4.52 -5.15
CA CYS A 57 4.22 5.15 -5.31
C CYS A 57 5.05 4.97 -4.04
N VAL A 58 6.27 4.46 -4.21
CA VAL A 58 7.22 4.31 -3.11
C VAL A 58 7.83 5.67 -2.81
N ARG A 59 7.72 6.10 -1.56
CA ARG A 59 8.28 7.35 -1.04
C ARG A 59 9.26 7.06 0.09
N PRO A 60 10.23 7.96 0.34
CA PRO A 60 10.98 7.93 1.59
C PRO A 60 10.02 7.89 2.78
N GLY A 61 10.32 7.09 3.79
CA GLY A 61 9.47 6.97 4.96
C GLY A 61 9.25 8.30 5.66
N LEU A 62 8.02 8.58 6.09
CA LEU A 62 7.63 9.84 6.73
C LEU A 62 8.44 10.20 8.00
N GLY A 63 9.10 9.21 8.62
CA GLY A 63 9.99 9.40 9.77
C GLY A 63 11.48 9.56 9.43
N GLY A 64 11.85 9.62 8.14
CA GLY A 64 13.25 9.70 7.68
C GLY A 64 13.95 8.34 7.52
N THR A 65 13.27 7.24 7.81
CA THR A 65 13.76 5.86 7.64
C THR A 65 12.71 4.99 6.97
N GLY A 66 13.12 3.95 6.24
CA GLY A 66 12.20 3.01 5.59
C GLY A 66 11.47 3.63 4.39
N VAL A 67 10.31 3.05 4.04
CA VAL A 67 9.49 3.47 2.90
C VAL A 67 8.05 3.71 3.32
N SER A 68 7.40 4.67 2.66
CA SER A 68 5.97 4.89 2.72
C SER A 68 5.35 4.62 1.35
N LEU A 69 4.13 4.06 1.34
CA LEU A 69 3.40 3.77 0.12
C LEU A 69 2.28 4.79 -0.05
N GLU A 70 2.30 5.54 -1.14
CA GLU A 70 1.34 6.60 -1.47
C GLU A 70 0.50 6.16 -2.68
N PRO A 71 -0.84 6.07 -2.61
CA PRO A 71 -1.65 5.76 -3.78
C PRO A 71 -1.52 6.84 -4.86
N ILE A 72 -1.35 6.44 -6.13
CA ILE A 72 -1.10 7.39 -7.23
C ILE A 72 -2.26 8.38 -7.43
N ASN A 73 -3.48 7.96 -7.14
CA ASN A 73 -4.69 8.77 -7.29
C ASN A 73 -5.16 9.45 -5.99
N GLN A 74 -4.42 9.29 -4.90
CA GLN A 74 -4.67 10.04 -3.66
C GLN A 74 -3.36 10.57 -3.04
N PRO A 75 -2.67 11.52 -3.73
CA PRO A 75 -1.45 12.11 -3.22
C PRO A 75 -1.64 12.76 -1.85
N GLY A 76 -0.62 12.68 -1.00
CA GLY A 76 -0.64 13.14 0.39
C GLY A 76 -1.31 12.18 1.37
N SER A 77 -1.78 11.01 0.90
CA SER A 77 -2.25 9.91 1.75
C SER A 77 -1.29 8.73 1.68
N PHE A 78 -1.15 8.01 2.80
CA PHE A 78 -0.19 6.91 2.91
C PHE A 78 -0.87 5.66 3.46
N VAL A 79 -0.41 4.49 2.99
CA VAL A 79 -0.78 3.20 3.58
C VAL A 79 -0.35 3.18 5.04
N ARG A 80 -1.31 2.94 5.93
CA ARG A 80 -1.19 3.00 7.38
C ARG A 80 -1.73 1.74 8.01
N HIS A 81 -1.00 1.18 8.96
CA HIS A 81 -1.50 0.12 9.85
C HIS A 81 -2.03 0.73 11.15
N VAL A 82 -3.27 0.41 11.54
CA VAL A 82 -3.87 0.82 12.81
C VAL A 82 -4.84 -0.24 13.29
N GLU A 83 -4.74 -0.65 14.56
CA GLU A 83 -5.66 -1.63 15.18
C GLU A 83 -5.82 -2.93 14.36
N SER A 84 -4.73 -3.45 13.78
CA SER A 84 -4.74 -4.65 12.90
C SER A 84 -5.49 -4.47 11.57
N GLN A 85 -5.83 -3.24 11.19
CA GLN A 85 -6.37 -2.89 9.87
C GLN A 85 -5.33 -2.11 9.07
N VAL A 86 -5.45 -2.19 7.75
CA VAL A 86 -4.63 -1.39 6.82
C VAL A 86 -5.54 -0.45 6.03
N SER A 87 -5.26 0.83 6.10
CA SER A 87 -6.03 1.91 5.49
C SER A 87 -5.12 2.96 4.85
N ILE A 88 -5.68 3.92 4.14
CA ILE A 88 -4.94 5.11 3.72
C ILE A 88 -5.26 6.27 4.67
N ALA A 89 -4.25 7.07 5.02
CA ALA A 89 -4.37 8.20 5.93
C ALA A 89 -3.48 9.37 5.50
N ALA A 90 -3.99 10.60 5.66
CA ALA A 90 -3.27 11.83 5.32
C ALA A 90 -2.72 12.58 6.56
N GLY A 91 -3.05 12.12 7.78
CA GLY A 91 -2.64 12.75 9.03
C GLY A 91 -3.36 14.05 9.38
N ALA A 92 -4.36 14.45 8.60
CA ALA A 92 -5.04 15.75 8.74
C ALA A 92 -6.35 15.69 9.55
N GLY A 93 -6.59 14.65 10.39
CA GLY A 93 -7.90 14.47 11.02
C GLY A 93 -7.93 13.74 12.38
N ASN A 94 -9.13 13.36 12.80
CA ASN A 94 -9.40 12.68 14.08
C ASN A 94 -9.38 11.14 13.93
N GLY A 95 -9.39 10.40 15.05
CA GLY A 95 -9.48 8.92 15.05
C GLY A 95 -8.27 8.24 14.39
N GLY A 96 -8.51 7.35 13.41
CA GLY A 96 -7.46 6.69 12.63
C GLY A 96 -6.67 7.59 11.67
N ASN A 97 -6.98 8.89 11.61
CA ASN A 97 -6.26 9.90 10.81
C ASN A 97 -5.42 10.86 11.68
N ARG A 98 -5.17 10.50 12.95
CA ARG A 98 -4.38 11.31 13.88
C ARG A 98 -2.92 11.48 13.41
N PRO A 99 -2.35 12.69 13.46
CA PRO A 99 -1.01 12.98 12.97
C PRO A 99 0.12 12.37 13.81
N HIS A 100 -0.06 12.21 15.13
CA HIS A 100 1.06 11.90 16.03
C HIS A 100 1.68 10.51 15.86
N THR A 101 0.95 9.53 15.30
CA THR A 101 1.51 8.21 14.96
C THR A 101 1.55 7.94 13.45
N LEU A 102 1.18 8.90 12.59
CA LEU A 102 1.13 8.66 11.14
C LEU A 102 2.49 8.17 10.62
N SER A 103 3.59 8.79 11.05
CA SER A 103 4.94 8.41 10.62
C SER A 103 5.36 7.03 11.14
N ALA A 104 4.95 6.63 12.35
CA ALA A 104 5.24 5.30 12.89
C ALA A 104 4.40 4.21 12.20
N ASP A 105 3.14 4.52 11.88
CA ASP A 105 2.16 3.56 11.37
C ASP A 105 2.17 3.41 9.84
N SER A 106 2.80 4.35 9.13
CA SER A 106 2.81 4.43 7.65
C SER A 106 4.20 4.24 7.04
N VAL A 107 5.12 3.66 7.82
CA VAL A 107 6.48 3.34 7.38
C VAL A 107 6.69 1.83 7.49
N GLY A 108 7.22 1.24 6.43
CA GLY A 108 7.66 -0.15 6.39
C GLY A 108 9.15 -0.26 6.06
N ASN A 109 9.74 -1.39 6.42
CA ASN A 109 11.05 -1.79 5.91
C ASN A 109 10.87 -2.73 4.73
N LEU A 110 11.64 -2.54 3.66
CA LEU A 110 11.74 -3.55 2.61
C LEU A 110 12.53 -4.73 3.15
N ALA A 111 11.92 -5.91 3.12
CA ALA A 111 12.54 -7.15 3.60
C ALA A 111 12.59 -8.17 2.47
N ALA A 112 13.50 -9.14 2.60
CA ALA A 112 13.48 -10.31 1.74
C ALA A 112 12.11 -11.02 1.85
N PRO A 113 11.54 -11.48 0.74
CA PRO A 113 10.22 -12.09 0.76
C PRO A 113 10.25 -13.37 1.60
N TRP A 114 9.20 -13.60 2.38
CA TRP A 114 9.11 -14.78 3.27
C TRP A 114 8.74 -16.06 2.52
N ALA A 115 8.36 -15.92 1.25
CA ALA A 115 8.11 -16.99 0.30
C ALA A 115 8.66 -16.59 -1.09
N PRO A 116 9.24 -17.53 -1.85
CA PRO A 116 9.69 -17.26 -3.22
C PRO A 116 8.53 -17.06 -4.20
#